data_AF-A0A9D8DCP3-F1
#
_entry.id   AF-A0A9D8DCP3-F1
#
_cell.length_a   1.000
_cell.length_b   1.000
_cell.length_c   1.000
_cell.angle_alpha   90.00
_cell.angle_beta   90.00
_cell.angle_gamma   90.00
#
_symmetry.space_group_name_H-M   'P 1'
#
loop_
_entity.id
_entity.type
_entity.pdbx_description
1 polymer ?
#
loop_
_entity_poly.entity_id
_entity_poly.type
_entity_poly.pdbx_seq_one_letter_code
_entity_poly.pdbx_strand_id
1 'polypeptide(L)'
;MSKGERPSNLSLLGIEFGRHTGAYGLGSGITLLLALVQVAIVTRFLGPAEFGQLALLLFLAALLTITYSLGLLQGTLVRVYGASGEEEADDGDGGEAPAGEKRRSLGTGMAAIAIAGLVGTLLLLPFSGSLAELLVGDRGEAELVAIALFAGGLGALWRLVQNVPRMERQPRTYVALATTRSVLVLVAVTALVASGGGIGGV
;
A
#
# COMPACT_ATOMS: atom_id res chain seq x y z
N MET A 1 -20.39 -41.19 33.67
CA MET A 1 -19.33 -40.17 33.64
C MET A 1 -18.72 -40.17 32.25
N SER A 2 -19.15 -39.23 31.39
CA SER A 2 -18.67 -39.15 30.00
C SER A 2 -17.32 -38.42 29.95
N LYS A 3 -16.36 -39.05 29.26
CA LYS A 3 -14.96 -38.63 29.15
C LYS A 3 -14.93 -37.46 28.16
N GLY A 4 -14.74 -36.24 28.65
CA GLY A 4 -14.65 -35.04 27.81
C GLY A 4 -13.49 -35.17 26.82
N GLU A 5 -13.82 -35.36 25.54
CA GLU A 5 -12.86 -35.26 24.44
C GLU A 5 -12.29 -33.84 24.44
N ARG A 6 -10.99 -33.74 24.71
CA ARG A 6 -10.26 -32.48 24.55
C ARG A 6 -10.33 -32.10 23.06
N PRO A 7 -10.70 -30.86 22.71
CA PRO A 7 -10.74 -30.44 21.32
C PRO A 7 -9.38 -30.69 20.68
N SER A 8 -9.39 -31.38 19.53
CA SER A 8 -8.21 -31.67 18.73
C SER A 8 -7.44 -30.37 18.43
N ASN A 9 -6.11 -30.39 18.52
CA ASN A 9 -5.27 -29.23 18.20
C ASN A 9 -5.57 -28.65 16.80
N LEU A 10 -6.09 -29.47 15.87
CA LEU A 10 -6.54 -29.06 14.55
C LEU A 10 -7.80 -28.19 14.56
N SER A 11 -8.76 -28.43 15.47
CA SER A 11 -9.97 -27.61 15.54
C SER A 11 -9.71 -26.25 16.19
N LEU A 12 -8.79 -26.18 17.15
CA LEU A 12 -8.31 -24.92 17.72
C LEU A 12 -7.53 -24.09 16.70
N LEU A 13 -6.64 -24.73 15.93
CA LEU A 13 -5.95 -24.10 14.79
C LEU A 13 -6.94 -23.58 13.74
N GLY A 14 -7.96 -24.37 13.38
CA GLY A 14 -8.97 -23.98 12.39
C GLY A 14 -9.80 -22.76 12.82
N ILE A 15 -10.18 -22.68 14.10
CA ILE A 15 -10.92 -21.54 14.66
C ILE A 15 -10.04 -20.28 14.69
N GLU A 16 -8.77 -20.40 15.07
CA GLU A 16 -7.84 -19.27 15.12
C GLU A 16 -7.49 -18.75 13.71
N PHE A 17 -7.17 -19.64 12.77
CA PHE A 17 -6.98 -19.31 11.36
C PHE A 17 -8.23 -18.67 10.75
N GLY A 18 -9.42 -19.21 11.01
CA GLY A 18 -10.69 -18.67 10.54
C GLY A 18 -10.95 -17.24 11.03
N ARG A 19 -10.63 -16.95 12.30
CA ARG A 19 -10.79 -15.61 12.88
C ARG A 19 -9.82 -14.60 12.28
N HIS A 20 -8.56 -14.97 12.06
CA HIS A 20 -7.56 -14.08 11.46
C HIS A 20 -7.84 -13.83 9.98
N THR A 21 -8.11 -14.87 9.20
CA THR A 21 -8.46 -14.76 7.78
C THR A 21 -9.76 -13.97 7.58
N GLY A 22 -10.76 -14.18 8.45
CA GLY A 22 -12.01 -13.44 8.43
C GLY A 22 -11.82 -11.94 8.63
N ALA A 23 -10.97 -11.52 9.56
CA ALA A 23 -10.69 -10.10 9.80
C ALA A 23 -10.02 -9.41 8.60
N TYR A 24 -8.99 -10.05 8.02
CA TYR A 24 -8.32 -9.53 6.82
C TYR A 24 -9.25 -9.53 5.60
N GLY A 25 -10.07 -10.58 5.44
CA GLY A 25 -11.05 -10.69 4.38
C GLY A 25 -12.10 -9.58 4.45
N LEU A 26 -12.67 -9.34 5.63
CA LEU A 26 -13.64 -8.25 5.85
C LEU A 26 -13.05 -6.88 5.56
N GLY A 27 -11.85 -6.59 6.06
CA GLY A 27 -11.20 -5.31 5.78
C GLY A 27 -10.88 -5.10 4.29
N SER A 28 -10.45 -6.17 3.60
CA SER A 28 -10.23 -6.14 2.15
C SER A 28 -11.55 -5.92 1.40
N GLY A 29 -12.63 -6.57 1.83
CA GLY A 29 -13.98 -6.36 1.27
C GLY A 29 -14.45 -4.92 1.42
N ILE A 30 -14.30 -4.31 2.60
CA ILE A 30 -14.65 -2.90 2.83
C ILE A 30 -13.82 -1.99 1.92
N THR A 31 -12.51 -2.24 1.82
CA THR A 31 -11.61 -1.43 0.99
C THR A 31 -11.99 -1.52 -0.49
N LEU A 32 -12.37 -2.71 -0.97
CA LEU A 32 -12.86 -2.93 -2.33
C LEU A 32 -14.16 -2.18 -2.59
N LEU A 33 -15.13 -2.25 -1.67
CA LEU A 33 -16.40 -1.53 -1.80
C LEU A 33 -16.17 -0.01 -1.86
N LEU A 34 -15.30 0.53 -1.01
CA LEU A 34 -14.94 1.95 -1.05
C LEU A 34 -14.27 2.33 -2.37
N ALA A 35 -13.40 1.47 -2.91
CA ALA A 35 -12.77 1.71 -4.22
C ALA A 35 -13.81 1.70 -5.35
N LEU A 36 -14.80 0.80 -5.34
CA LEU A 36 -15.89 0.79 -6.32
C LEU A 36 -16.74 2.06 -6.24
N VAL A 37 -17.08 2.50 -5.03
CA VAL A 37 -17.79 3.77 -4.81
C VAL A 37 -16.97 4.95 -5.34
N GLN A 38 -15.67 4.98 -5.06
CA GLN A 38 -14.76 6.00 -5.57
C GLN A 38 -14.78 6.05 -7.10
N VAL A 39 -14.65 4.90 -7.76
CA VAL A 39 -14.72 4.81 -9.22
C VAL A 39 -16.04 5.36 -9.74
N ALA A 40 -17.17 4.95 -9.16
CA ALA A 40 -18.50 5.41 -9.57
C ALA A 40 -18.67 6.94 -9.44
N ILE A 41 -18.11 7.53 -8.37
CA ILE A 41 -18.09 8.99 -8.17
C ILE A 41 -17.22 9.64 -9.23
N VAL A 42 -15.97 9.21 -9.40
CA VAL A 42 -15.02 9.81 -10.34
C VAL A 42 -15.55 9.75 -11.77
N THR A 43 -16.17 8.63 -12.19
CA THR A 43 -16.78 8.49 -13.53
C THR A 43 -17.98 9.41 -13.77
N ARG A 44 -18.57 9.98 -12.72
CA ARG A 44 -19.65 10.97 -12.87
C ARG A 44 -19.09 12.36 -13.21
N PHE A 45 -17.87 12.65 -12.77
CA PHE A 45 -17.25 13.96 -12.91
C PHE A 45 -16.27 14.05 -14.08
N LEU A 46 -15.63 12.93 -14.44
CA LEU A 46 -14.66 12.87 -15.53
C LEU A 46 -15.27 12.28 -16.80
N GLY A 47 -14.92 12.86 -17.95
CA GLY A 47 -15.23 12.29 -19.25
C GLY A 47 -14.46 10.99 -19.54
N PRO A 48 -14.87 10.18 -20.54
CA PRO A 48 -14.18 8.93 -20.87
C PRO A 48 -12.69 9.09 -21.21
N ALA A 49 -12.33 10.18 -21.89
CA ALA A 49 -10.94 10.48 -22.24
C ALA A 49 -10.11 10.79 -20.99
N GLU A 50 -10.62 11.65 -20.11
CA GLU A 50 -10.00 12.03 -18.84
C GLU A 50 -9.81 10.83 -17.90
N PHE A 51 -10.81 9.94 -17.85
CA PHE A 51 -10.72 8.71 -17.07
C PHE A 51 -9.62 7.77 -17.59
N GLY A 52 -9.43 7.70 -18.92
CA GLY A 52 -8.33 6.96 -19.54
C GLY A 52 -6.96 7.51 -19.16
N GLN A 53 -6.81 8.85 -19.17
CA GLN A 53 -5.57 9.50 -18.72
C GLN A 53 -5.29 9.23 -17.25
N LEU A 54 -6.31 9.36 -16.39
CA LEU A 54 -6.20 9.04 -14.97
C LEU A 54 -5.73 7.59 -14.75
N ALA A 55 -6.28 6.63 -15.51
CA ALA A 55 -5.86 5.23 -15.41
C ALA A 55 -4.37 5.04 -15.72
N LEU A 56 -3.83 5.75 -16.71
CA LEU A 56 -2.41 5.73 -17.07
C LEU A 56 -1.54 6.38 -15.99
N LEU A 57 -1.99 7.49 -15.39
CA LEU A 57 -1.32 8.17 -14.29
C LEU A 57 -1.29 7.30 -13.02
N LEU A 58 -2.41 6.66 -12.67
CA LEU A 58 -2.49 5.71 -11.57
C LEU A 58 -1.61 4.48 -11.82
N PHE A 59 -1.56 3.99 -13.06
CA PHE A 59 -0.65 2.92 -13.44
C PHE A 59 0.82 3.33 -13.24
N LEU A 60 1.22 4.52 -13.71
CA LEU A 60 2.56 5.05 -13.49
C LEU A 60 2.88 5.16 -11.99
N ALA A 61 1.98 5.74 -11.19
CA ALA A 61 2.16 5.88 -9.76
C ALA A 61 2.30 4.52 -9.06
N ALA A 62 1.49 3.52 -9.45
CA ALA A 62 1.56 2.17 -8.94
C ALA A 62 2.87 1.47 -9.32
N LEU A 63 3.32 1.63 -10.57
CA LEU A 63 4.58 1.09 -11.04
C LEU A 63 5.75 1.66 -10.23
N LEU A 64 5.82 2.98 -10.06
CA LEU A 64 6.84 3.63 -9.25
C LEU A 64 6.79 3.22 -7.78
N THR A 65 5.58 3.11 -7.21
CA THR A 65 5.38 2.59 -5.85
C THR A 65 6.03 1.21 -5.70
N ILE A 66 5.82 0.32 -6.66
CA ILE A 66 6.42 -1.01 -6.67
C ILE A 66 7.94 -0.86 -6.81
N THR A 67 8.43 -0.16 -7.82
CA THR A 67 9.86 -0.02 -8.10
C THR A 67 10.65 0.54 -6.92
N TYR A 68 10.15 1.60 -6.26
CA TYR A 68 10.84 2.23 -5.13
C TYR A 68 10.80 1.41 -3.84
N SER A 69 9.78 0.55 -3.69
CA SER A 69 9.68 -0.34 -2.53
C SER A 69 10.28 -1.72 -2.78
N LEU A 70 10.59 -2.06 -4.04
CA LEU A 70 11.11 -3.36 -4.43
C LEU A 70 12.49 -3.59 -3.79
N GLY A 71 12.71 -4.79 -3.24
CA GLY A 71 13.93 -5.13 -2.53
C GLY A 71 14.06 -4.50 -1.14
N LEU A 72 13.84 -3.18 -1.00
CA LEU A 72 13.94 -2.47 0.28
C LEU A 72 12.87 -2.91 1.28
N LEU A 73 11.63 -3.07 0.83
CA LEU A 73 10.54 -3.50 1.70
C LEU A 73 10.78 -4.94 2.17
N GLN A 74 11.04 -5.87 1.24
CA GLN A 74 11.31 -7.27 1.58
C GLN A 74 12.55 -7.41 2.47
N GLY A 75 13.65 -6.74 2.13
CA GLY A 75 14.88 -6.76 2.92
C GLY A 75 14.71 -6.18 4.33
N THR A 76 13.94 -5.09 4.46
CA THR A 76 13.61 -4.52 5.78
C THR A 76 12.78 -5.50 6.61
N LEU A 77 11.73 -6.09 6.01
CA LEU A 77 10.85 -7.00 6.74
C LEU A 77 11.57 -8.30 7.15
N VAL A 78 12.37 -8.90 6.26
CA VAL A 78 13.18 -10.08 6.58
C VAL A 78 14.17 -9.79 7.69
N ARG A 79 14.84 -8.63 7.64
CA ARG A 79 15.80 -8.22 8.68
C ARG A 79 15.14 -7.98 10.04
N VAL A 80 13.94 -7.41 10.06
CA VAL A 80 13.25 -7.02 11.30
C VAL A 80 12.54 -8.19 11.96
N TYR A 81 11.83 -8.98 11.15
CA TYR A 81 10.94 -10.01 11.65
C TYR A 81 11.53 -11.42 11.58
N GLY A 82 12.67 -11.60 10.90
CA GLY A 82 13.26 -12.90 10.61
C GLY A 82 12.35 -13.68 9.66
N ALA A 83 12.82 -13.97 8.43
CA ALA A 83 12.16 -14.78 7.40
C ALA A 83 10.77 -15.30 7.78
N SER A 84 9.73 -14.48 7.60
CA SER A 84 8.37 -14.88 7.93
C SER A 84 7.85 -15.80 6.83
N GLY A 85 8.16 -17.08 6.97
CA GLY A 85 7.53 -18.19 6.23
C GLY A 85 8.35 -18.71 5.06
N GLU A 86 8.77 -19.97 5.20
CA GLU A 86 9.24 -20.88 4.14
C GLU A 86 10.62 -20.58 3.56
N GLU A 87 11.69 -20.91 4.31
CA GLU A 87 12.75 -21.83 3.86
C GLU A 87 13.89 -21.91 4.90
N GLU A 88 14.23 -23.16 5.22
CA GLU A 88 15.45 -23.68 5.83
C GLU A 88 15.80 -23.37 7.29
N ALA A 89 15.95 -24.49 8.02
CA ALA A 89 16.49 -24.59 9.36
C ALA A 89 18.00 -24.32 9.35
N ASP A 90 18.43 -23.37 10.16
CA ASP A 90 19.77 -23.39 10.75
C ASP A 90 19.67 -22.90 12.21
N ASP A 91 20.36 -23.61 13.10
CA ASP A 91 20.31 -23.50 14.55
C ASP A 91 21.07 -22.24 15.04
N GLY A 92 20.53 -21.06 14.73
CA GLY A 92 21.06 -19.78 15.21
C GLY A 92 19.97 -18.94 15.85
N ASP A 93 19.84 -19.01 17.18
CA ASP A 93 19.15 -18.07 18.09
C ASP A 93 18.13 -17.14 17.39
N GLY A 94 17.05 -17.73 16.87
CA GLY A 94 15.98 -17.04 16.12
C GLY A 94 15.05 -16.23 17.02
N GLY A 95 15.62 -15.54 18.01
CA GLY A 95 14.90 -14.62 18.89
C GLY A 95 14.46 -13.39 18.12
N GLU A 96 13.18 -13.03 18.27
CA GLU A 96 12.65 -11.76 17.78
C GLU A 96 13.57 -10.62 18.25
N ALA A 97 14.06 -9.78 17.33
CA ALA A 97 15.03 -8.75 17.66
C ALA A 97 14.51 -7.86 18.81
N PRO A 98 15.36 -7.44 19.77
CA PRO A 98 14.93 -6.58 20.87
C PRO A 98 14.18 -5.35 20.34
N ALA A 99 13.13 -4.90 21.05
CA ALA A 99 12.24 -3.84 20.58
C ALA A 99 12.97 -2.56 20.10
N GLY A 100 14.10 -2.22 20.73
CA GLY A 100 14.95 -1.10 20.31
C GLY A 100 15.63 -1.30 18.95
N GLU A 101 16.08 -2.52 18.66
CA GLU A 101 16.70 -2.89 17.39
C GLU A 101 15.68 -2.98 16.26
N LYS A 102 14.50 -3.55 16.55
CA LYS A 102 13.34 -3.57 15.65
C LYS A 102 12.93 -2.17 15.21
N ARG A 103 12.78 -1.22 16.15
CA ARG A 103 12.44 0.17 15.84
C ARG A 103 13.53 0.86 15.01
N ARG A 104 14.81 0.61 15.32
CA ARG A 104 15.93 1.17 14.55
C ARG A 104 15.97 0.63 13.13
N SER A 105 15.78 -0.68 12.95
CA SER A 105 15.79 -1.34 11.64
C SER A 105 14.60 -0.91 10.77
N LEU A 106 13.38 -0.83 11.33
CA LEU A 106 12.22 -0.26 10.64
C LEU A 106 12.43 1.21 10.27
N GLY A 107 13.02 2.00 11.17
CA GLY A 107 13.37 3.40 10.90
C GLY A 107 14.35 3.54 9.74
N THR A 108 15.39 2.71 9.69
CA THR A 108 16.35 2.67 8.59
C THR A 108 15.68 2.26 7.27
N GLY A 109 14.84 1.22 7.28
CA GLY A 109 14.10 0.80 6.09
C GLY A 109 13.14 1.87 5.57
N MET A 110 12.44 2.56 6.49
CA MET A 110 11.57 3.69 6.16
C MET A 110 12.37 4.84 5.54
N ALA A 111 13.51 5.20 6.13
CA ALA A 111 14.39 6.24 5.61
C ALA A 111 14.94 5.84 4.22
N ALA A 112 15.32 4.58 4.02
CA ALA A 112 15.82 4.10 2.74
C ALA A 112 14.75 4.19 1.64
N ILE A 113 13.51 3.76 1.91
CA ILE A 113 12.40 3.89 0.95
C ILE A 113 12.06 5.38 0.71
N ALA A 114 12.11 6.22 1.75
CA ALA A 114 11.89 7.66 1.61
C ALA A 114 12.91 8.30 0.67
N ILE A 115 14.19 7.97 0.87
CA ILE A 115 15.28 8.48 0.05
C ILE A 115 15.17 7.94 -1.38
N ALA A 116 14.92 6.65 -1.55
CA ALA A 116 14.76 6.04 -2.88
C ALA A 116 13.58 6.66 -3.64
N GLY A 117 12.43 6.81 -2.98
CA GLY A 117 11.25 7.45 -3.57
C GLY A 117 11.49 8.92 -3.90
N LEU A 118 12.09 9.69 -2.99
CA LEU A 118 12.40 11.10 -3.22
C LEU A 118 13.38 11.27 -4.38
N VAL A 119 14.51 10.56 -4.36
CA VAL A 119 15.53 10.63 -5.40
C VAL A 119 14.96 10.19 -6.75
N GLY A 120 14.23 9.07 -6.79
CA GLY A 120 13.60 8.58 -8.01
C GLY A 120 12.60 9.58 -8.58
N THR A 121 11.71 10.14 -7.74
CA THR A 121 10.76 11.16 -8.17
C THR A 121 11.47 12.42 -8.68
N LEU A 122 12.48 12.92 -7.97
CA LEU A 122 13.26 14.10 -8.40
C LEU A 122 14.00 13.88 -9.72
N LEU A 123 14.50 12.66 -9.96
CA LEU A 123 15.16 12.31 -11.23
C LEU A 123 14.19 12.26 -12.41
N LEU A 124 12.93 11.89 -12.18
CA LEU A 124 11.90 11.80 -13.21
C LEU A 124 11.18 13.13 -13.49
N LEU A 125 11.15 14.06 -12.53
CA LEU A 125 10.46 15.35 -12.68
C LEU A 125 10.88 16.15 -13.93
N PRO A 126 12.17 16.28 -14.31
CA PRO A 126 12.56 16.98 -15.53
C PRO A 126 11.99 16.36 -16.82
N PHE A 127 11.61 15.07 -16.76
CA PHE A 127 11.05 14.33 -17.87
C PHE A 127 9.51 14.32 -17.86
N SER A 128 8.85 15.03 -16.94
CA SER A 128 7.39 15.01 -16.78
C SER A 128 6.65 15.38 -18.06
N GLY A 129 7.12 16.38 -18.81
CA GLY A 129 6.52 16.74 -20.10
C GLY A 129 6.67 15.66 -21.17
N SER A 130 7.85 15.03 -21.28
CA SER A 130 8.07 13.92 -22.21
C SER A 130 7.24 12.69 -21.83
N LEU A 131 7.07 12.43 -20.53
CA LEU A 131 6.21 11.37 -20.02
C LEU A 131 4.73 11.70 -20.26
N ALA A 132 4.32 12.96 -20.17
CA ALA A 132 2.95 13.40 -20.46
C ALA A 132 2.63 13.24 -21.95
N GLU A 133 3.55 13.62 -22.83
CA GLU A 133 3.43 13.39 -24.26
C GLU A 133 3.34 11.88 -24.60
N LEU A 134 4.14 11.04 -23.92
CA LEU A 134 4.13 9.59 -24.13
C LEU A 134 2.87 8.90 -23.59
N LEU A 135 2.41 9.26 -22.40
CA LEU A 135 1.32 8.58 -21.69
C LEU A 135 -0.04 9.18 -22.04
N VAL A 136 -0.13 10.50 -22.01
CA VAL A 136 -1.39 11.26 -22.13
C VAL A 136 -1.57 11.81 -23.55
N GLY A 137 -0.50 11.90 -24.34
CA GLY A 137 -0.53 12.45 -25.70
C GLY A 137 -0.43 13.98 -25.74
N ASP A 138 -0.31 14.64 -24.58
CA ASP A 138 -0.19 16.08 -24.47
C ASP A 138 0.92 16.47 -23.48
N ARG A 139 1.89 17.24 -23.98
CA ARG A 139 3.02 17.76 -23.20
C ARG A 139 2.59 18.83 -22.19
N GLY A 140 1.45 19.48 -22.42
CA GLY A 140 0.85 20.47 -21.51
C GLY A 140 0.43 19.87 -20.17
N GLU A 141 0.17 18.56 -20.13
CA GLU A 141 -0.27 17.82 -18.93
C GLU A 141 0.89 17.35 -18.03
N ALA A 142 2.04 18.01 -18.12
CA ALA A 142 3.24 17.71 -17.33
C ALA A 142 2.98 17.78 -15.81
N GLU A 143 2.05 18.64 -15.39
CA GLU A 143 1.65 18.77 -13.99
C GLU A 143 0.97 17.50 -13.47
N LEU A 144 0.05 16.91 -14.25
CA LEU A 144 -0.62 15.66 -13.87
C LEU A 144 0.37 14.51 -13.71
N VAL A 145 1.36 14.42 -14.61
CA VAL A 145 2.44 13.45 -14.49
C VAL A 145 3.27 13.72 -13.23
N ALA A 146 3.62 14.97 -12.94
CA ALA A 146 4.35 15.31 -11.72
C ALA A 146 3.60 14.85 -10.46
N ILE A 147 2.29 15.08 -10.39
CA ILE A 147 1.43 14.59 -9.29
C ILE A 147 1.52 13.05 -9.19
N ALA A 148 1.42 12.33 -10.31
CA ALA A 148 1.55 10.87 -10.33
C ALA A 148 2.94 10.39 -9.86
N LEU A 149 4.01 11.08 -10.22
CA LEU A 149 5.37 10.78 -9.75
C LEU A 149 5.49 10.93 -8.22
N PHE A 150 4.91 11.99 -7.65
CA PHE A 150 4.86 12.18 -6.20
C PHE A 150 3.97 11.14 -5.50
N ALA A 151 2.81 10.84 -6.08
CA ALA A 151 1.91 9.81 -5.57
C ALA A 151 2.60 8.43 -5.52
N GLY A 152 3.41 8.10 -6.53
CA GLY A 152 4.20 6.87 -6.55
C GLY A 152 5.28 6.83 -5.44
N GLY A 153 6.00 7.94 -5.23
CA GLY A 153 6.96 8.08 -4.13
C GLY A 153 6.33 7.91 -2.75
N LEU A 154 5.21 8.60 -2.49
CA LEU A 154 4.44 8.49 -1.25
C LEU A 154 3.80 7.10 -1.09
N GLY A 155 3.37 6.50 -2.19
CA GLY A 155 2.81 5.15 -2.23
C GLY A 155 3.80 4.10 -1.72
N ALA A 156 5.09 4.24 -2.07
CA ALA A 156 6.15 3.34 -1.60
C ALA A 156 6.31 3.39 -0.07
N LEU A 157 6.30 4.58 0.51
CA LEU A 157 6.34 4.78 1.96
C LEU A 157 5.14 4.17 2.65
N TRP A 158 3.94 4.49 2.14
CA TRP A 158 2.71 3.98 2.68
C TRP A 158 2.66 2.45 2.64
N ARG A 159 3.21 1.84 1.59
CA ARG A 159 3.30 0.38 1.47
C ARG A 159 4.10 -0.22 2.63
N LEU A 160 5.23 0.38 3.06
CA LEU A 160 5.95 -0.11 4.24
C LEU A 160 5.10 0.04 5.51
N VAL A 161 4.47 1.21 5.71
CA VAL A 161 3.60 1.47 6.88
C VAL A 161 2.50 0.42 6.98
N GLN A 162 1.81 0.09 5.89
CA GLN A 162 0.75 -0.93 5.90
C GLN A 162 1.27 -2.35 6.14
N ASN A 163 2.51 -2.66 5.74
CA ASN A 163 3.06 -4.00 5.96
C ASN A 163 3.49 -4.23 7.41
N VAL A 164 3.83 -3.18 8.18
CA VAL A 164 4.25 -3.35 9.58
C VAL A 164 3.17 -4.04 10.44
N PRO A 165 1.91 -3.55 10.54
CA PRO A 165 0.87 -4.24 11.32
C PRO A 165 0.56 -5.65 10.83
N ARG A 166 0.71 -5.90 9.52
CA ARG A 166 0.51 -7.23 8.95
C ARG A 166 1.56 -8.20 9.48
N MET A 167 2.82 -7.78 9.55
CA MET A 167 3.93 -8.60 10.07
C MET A 167 3.85 -8.78 11.59
N GLU A 168 3.37 -7.77 12.32
CA GLU A 168 3.10 -7.86 13.76
C GLU A 168 1.84 -8.67 14.12
N ARG A 169 1.17 -9.28 13.12
CA ARG A 169 -0.07 -10.03 13.29
C ARG A 169 -1.16 -9.22 14.01
N GLN A 170 -1.24 -7.92 13.72
CA GLN A 170 -2.24 -6.98 14.26
C GLN A 170 -3.33 -6.68 13.21
N PRO A 171 -4.28 -7.61 12.98
CA PRO A 171 -5.29 -7.46 11.93
C PRO A 171 -6.18 -6.22 12.13
N ARG A 172 -6.50 -5.86 13.38
CA ARG A 172 -7.34 -4.69 13.67
C ARG A 172 -6.68 -3.39 13.21
N THR A 173 -5.40 -3.21 13.53
CA THR A 173 -4.62 -2.03 13.13
C THR A 173 -4.48 -1.97 11.61
N TYR A 174 -4.20 -3.11 10.96
CA TYR A 174 -4.12 -3.19 9.50
C TYR A 174 -5.44 -2.76 8.83
N VAL A 175 -6.58 -3.33 9.27
CA VAL A 175 -7.89 -3.00 8.72
C VAL A 175 -8.24 -1.55 8.98
N ALA A 176 -8.01 -1.04 10.19
CA ALA A 176 -8.26 0.37 10.52
C ALA A 176 -7.46 1.30 9.60
N LEU A 177 -6.15 1.07 9.41
CA LEU A 177 -5.32 1.90 8.53
C LEU A 177 -5.77 1.82 7.07
N ALA A 178 -6.13 0.64 6.58
CA ALA A 178 -6.61 0.46 5.22
C ALA A 178 -7.93 1.20 4.99
N THR A 179 -8.91 1.02 5.88
CA THR A 179 -10.21 1.69 5.80
C THR A 179 -10.08 3.21 5.96
N THR A 180 -9.29 3.69 6.93
CA THR A 180 -9.06 5.13 7.13
C THR A 180 -8.47 5.76 5.88
N ARG A 181 -7.46 5.14 5.25
CA ARG A 181 -6.92 5.65 3.98
C ARG A 181 -7.99 5.71 2.90
N SER A 182 -8.73 4.64 2.68
CA SER A 182 -9.76 4.59 1.63
C SER A 182 -10.85 5.64 1.85
N VAL A 183 -11.29 5.85 3.09
CA VAL A 183 -12.27 6.89 3.42
C VAL A 183 -11.69 8.29 3.20
N LEU A 184 -10.45 8.54 3.64
CA LEU A 184 -9.80 9.84 3.44
C LEU A 184 -9.60 10.15 1.95
N VAL A 185 -9.15 9.18 1.17
CA VAL A 185 -9.00 9.32 -0.28
C VAL A 185 -10.36 9.59 -0.92
N LEU A 186 -11.40 8.81 -0.58
CA LEU A 186 -12.74 9.01 -1.09
C LEU A 186 -13.27 10.43 -0.80
N VAL A 187 -13.13 10.90 0.44
CA VAL A 187 -13.58 12.23 0.85
C VAL A 187 -12.77 13.33 0.15
N ALA A 188 -11.44 13.21 0.13
CA ALA A 188 -10.56 14.20 -0.48
C ALA A 188 -10.78 14.31 -2.00
N VAL A 189 -10.78 13.17 -2.70
CA VAL A 189 -11.04 13.12 -4.15
C VAL A 189 -12.41 13.69 -4.47
N THR A 190 -13.45 13.29 -3.72
CA THR A 190 -14.80 13.82 -3.95
C THR A 190 -14.84 15.34 -3.76
N ALA A 191 -14.21 15.87 -2.70
CA ALA A 191 -14.19 17.30 -2.43
C ALA A 191 -13.40 18.08 -3.50
N LEU A 192 -12.22 17.61 -3.89
CA LEU A 192 -11.36 18.25 -4.88
C LEU A 192 -12.00 18.26 -6.27
N VAL A 193 -12.54 17.12 -6.70
CA VAL A 193 -13.24 17.01 -7.98
C VAL A 193 -14.52 17.85 -7.99
N ALA A 194 -15.31 17.85 -6.90
CA ALA A 194 -16.50 18.69 -6.80
C ALA A 194 -16.19 20.20 -6.81
N SER A 195 -14.98 20.60 -6.38
CA SER A 195 -14.52 22.00 -6.43
C SER A 195 -14.02 22.45 -7.81
N GLY A 196 -14.04 21.56 -8.81
CA GLY A 196 -13.59 21.85 -10.18
C GLY A 196 -12.12 21.52 -10.44
N GLY A 197 -11.46 20.75 -9.57
CA GLY A 197 -10.05 20.34 -9.73
C GLY A 197 -9.79 19.36 -10.89
N GLY A 198 -10.84 18.85 -11.55
CA GLY A 198 -10.72 17.93 -12.68
C GLY A 198 -9.91 16.68 -12.35
N ILE A 199 -9.09 16.22 -13.30
CA ILE A 199 -8.21 15.05 -13.13
C ILE A 199 -7.14 15.29 -12.07
N GLY A 200 -6.60 16.50 -11.96
CA GLY A 200 -5.54 16.83 -11.00
C GLY A 200 -5.97 16.74 -9.54
N GLY A 201 -7.28 16.74 -9.28
CA GLY A 201 -7.85 16.55 -7.94
C GLY A 201 -7.97 15.09 -7.49
N VAL A 202 -7.69 14.11 -8.36
CA VAL A 202 -7.82 12.66 -8.08
C VAL A 202 -6.49 12.04 -7.70
#